data_AF-A0A8T3S8I9-F1
#
_entry.id   AF-A0A8T3S8I9-F1
#
_cell.length_a   1.000
_cell.length_b   1.000
_cell.length_c   1.000
_cell.angle_alpha   90.00
_cell.angle_beta   90.00
_cell.angle_gamma   90.00
#
_symmetry.space_group_name_H-M   'P 1'
#
loop_
_entity.id
_entity.type
_entity.pdbx_description
1 polymer ?
#
loop_
_entity_poly.entity_id
_entity_poly.type
_entity_poly.pdbx_seq_one_letter_code
_entity_poly.pdbx_strand_id
1 'polypeptide(L)'
;MIRRIAHSAAVAVLISAAFTGAAVARADRQTASVVWHPQTAMSGPVGSDATATLVRRPNGVNFRLVTNQLHAHHAYTVWFVVINNPTACASTPCSGPDIVLNADTDSQVTYAAGHVSGGSGRGGFAGSFHAGSIDGWLSGGGLWNPMTAEIQFVINDHGPVLQGFLPEMTHTYRAGCTDASIPAIFPATARADGVPGPNACQLYQMAVFAGS
;
A
#
# COMPACT_ATOMS: atom_id res chain seq x y z
N MET A 1 -45.85 80.17 6.32
CA MET A 1 -46.03 78.79 6.81
C MET A 1 -45.36 77.84 5.83
N ILE A 2 -44.27 77.20 6.25
CA ILE A 2 -43.32 76.44 5.41
C ILE A 2 -43.78 74.98 5.28
N ARG A 3 -43.98 74.49 4.04
CA ARG A 3 -44.24 73.06 3.73
C ARG A 3 -42.91 72.31 3.66
N ARG A 4 -42.77 71.25 4.47
CA ARG A 4 -41.57 70.39 4.57
C ARG A 4 -41.54 69.35 3.44
N ILE A 5 -40.35 69.17 2.89
CA ILE A 5 -40.01 68.22 1.82
C ILE A 5 -39.77 66.84 2.44
N ALA A 6 -40.45 65.79 1.95
CA ALA A 6 -40.20 64.41 2.32
C ALA A 6 -39.04 63.84 1.47
N HIS A 7 -38.00 63.33 2.12
CA HIS A 7 -36.89 62.61 1.47
C HIS A 7 -37.13 61.11 1.64
N SER A 8 -37.33 60.40 0.53
CA SER A 8 -37.39 58.94 0.49
C SER A 8 -35.98 58.37 0.57
N ALA A 9 -35.68 57.61 1.62
CA ALA A 9 -34.43 56.87 1.76
C ALA A 9 -34.51 55.54 1.00
N ALA A 10 -33.65 55.35 0.01
CA ALA A 10 -33.45 54.07 -0.66
C ALA A 10 -32.49 53.21 0.16
N VAL A 11 -32.95 52.04 0.62
CA VAL A 11 -32.14 51.03 1.29
C VAL A 11 -31.51 50.13 0.23
N ALA A 12 -30.19 50.23 0.04
CA ALA A 12 -29.43 49.31 -0.80
C ALA A 12 -29.07 48.06 0.02
N VAL A 13 -29.65 46.91 -0.33
CA VAL A 13 -29.30 45.60 0.24
C VAL A 13 -28.06 45.08 -0.47
N LEU A 14 -26.91 45.13 0.20
CA LEU A 14 -25.66 44.47 -0.21
C LEU A 14 -25.75 42.99 0.14
N ILE A 15 -25.93 42.13 -0.86
CA ILE A 15 -25.82 40.67 -0.72
C ILE A 15 -24.34 40.31 -0.78
N SER A 16 -23.70 40.15 0.38
CA SER A 16 -22.34 39.59 0.47
C SER A 16 -22.42 38.07 0.33
N ALA A 17 -22.11 37.54 -0.86
CA ALA A 17 -21.93 36.11 -1.05
C ALA A 17 -20.64 35.65 -0.36
N ALA A 18 -20.77 35.00 0.80
CA ALA A 18 -19.66 34.33 1.46
C ALA A 18 -19.34 33.03 0.71
N PHE A 19 -18.31 33.04 -0.12
CA PHE A 19 -17.71 31.81 -0.64
C PHE A 19 -16.93 31.14 0.50
N THR A 20 -17.56 30.21 1.21
CA THR A 20 -16.83 29.26 2.06
C THR A 20 -16.03 28.34 1.15
N GLY A 21 -14.77 28.67 0.89
CA GLY A 21 -13.84 27.77 0.24
C GLY A 21 -13.68 26.52 1.08
N ALA A 22 -14.18 25.38 0.61
CA ALA A 22 -13.84 24.10 1.19
C ALA A 22 -12.32 23.92 1.05
N ALA A 23 -11.60 23.87 2.18
CA ALA A 23 -10.18 23.55 2.17
C ALA A 23 -10.02 22.16 1.55
N VAL A 24 -9.45 22.09 0.34
CA VAL A 24 -9.13 20.81 -0.30
C VAL A 24 -8.05 20.17 0.56
N ALA A 25 -8.39 19.08 1.26
CA ALA A 25 -7.43 18.34 2.06
C ALA A 25 -6.20 17.98 1.19
N ARG A 26 -5.00 18.36 1.64
CA ARG A 26 -3.74 18.12 0.95
C ARG A 26 -3.63 16.63 0.63
N ALA A 27 -3.60 16.31 -0.66
CA ALA A 27 -3.29 14.98 -1.16
C ALA A 27 -1.89 15.03 -1.77
N ASP A 28 -1.02 14.12 -1.36
CA ASP A 28 0.31 13.94 -1.96
C ASP A 28 0.26 12.73 -2.89
N ARG A 29 0.63 12.92 -4.16
CA ARG A 29 0.65 11.85 -5.16
C ARG A 29 2.08 11.55 -5.55
N GLN A 30 2.53 10.37 -5.17
CA GLN A 30 3.86 9.86 -5.47
C GLN A 30 3.76 8.75 -6.53
N THR A 31 4.81 8.61 -7.35
CA THR A 31 4.94 7.49 -8.30
C THR A 31 6.34 6.89 -8.13
N ALA A 32 6.43 5.56 -8.11
CA ALA A 32 7.67 4.82 -8.01
C ALA A 32 7.72 3.73 -9.09
N SER A 33 8.93 3.38 -9.51
CA SER A 33 9.15 2.18 -10.34
C SER A 33 8.88 0.92 -9.52
N VAL A 34 8.30 -0.10 -10.15
CA VAL A 34 8.31 -1.45 -9.59
C VAL A 34 9.68 -2.07 -9.89
N VAL A 35 10.32 -2.59 -8.86
CA VAL A 35 11.65 -3.22 -8.91
C VAL A 35 11.56 -4.69 -8.56
N TRP A 36 12.58 -5.44 -8.94
CA TRP A 36 12.73 -6.81 -8.48
C TRP A 36 12.97 -6.86 -6.97
N HIS A 37 12.28 -7.76 -6.28
CA HIS A 37 12.53 -7.97 -4.86
C HIS A 37 13.87 -8.70 -4.68
N PRO A 38 14.72 -8.36 -3.69
CA PRO A 38 16.05 -8.95 -3.51
C PRO A 38 16.08 -10.48 -3.43
N GLN A 39 14.99 -11.12 -2.98
CA GLN A 39 14.88 -12.58 -2.95
C GLN A 39 14.98 -13.23 -4.34
N THR A 40 14.70 -12.49 -5.42
CA THR A 40 14.85 -12.98 -6.81
C THR A 40 16.30 -13.02 -7.30
N ALA A 41 17.24 -12.42 -6.56
CA ALA A 41 18.60 -12.15 -7.00
C ALA A 41 18.69 -11.31 -8.30
N MET A 42 17.57 -10.71 -8.73
CA MET A 42 17.53 -9.72 -9.79
C MET A 42 17.59 -8.32 -9.19
N SER A 43 18.03 -7.34 -9.98
CA SER A 43 18.20 -5.95 -9.54
C SER A 43 17.57 -4.96 -10.51
N GLY A 44 17.18 -3.80 -9.99
CA GLY A 44 16.69 -2.68 -10.80
C GLY A 44 15.20 -2.78 -11.15
N PRO A 45 14.71 -1.84 -11.98
CA PRO A 45 13.32 -1.79 -12.41
C PRO A 45 12.92 -3.04 -13.21
N VAL A 46 11.69 -3.54 -13.00
CA VAL A 46 11.11 -4.64 -13.78
C VAL A 46 10.94 -4.24 -15.25
N GLY A 47 10.61 -2.96 -15.50
CA GLY A 47 10.52 -2.35 -16.82
C GLY A 47 9.95 -0.93 -16.72
N SER A 48 10.04 -0.14 -17.79
CA SER A 48 9.55 1.25 -17.82
C SER A 48 8.05 1.38 -17.54
N ASP A 49 7.28 0.36 -17.90
CA ASP A 49 5.82 0.37 -17.77
C ASP A 49 5.34 -0.19 -16.42
N ALA A 50 6.26 -0.71 -15.60
CA ALA A 50 5.97 -1.27 -14.29
C ALA A 50 6.09 -0.16 -13.23
N THR A 51 4.95 0.34 -12.75
CA THR A 51 4.88 1.51 -11.87
C THR A 51 3.85 1.32 -10.77
N ALA A 52 4.13 1.93 -9.62
CA ALA A 52 3.17 2.10 -8.54
C ALA A 52 2.90 3.59 -8.33
N THR A 53 1.63 3.94 -8.09
CA THR A 53 1.20 5.25 -7.63
C THR A 53 0.67 5.11 -6.21
N LEU A 54 1.07 6.03 -5.32
CA LEU A 54 0.54 6.16 -3.98
C LEU A 54 -0.05 7.56 -3.82
N VAL A 55 -1.27 7.64 -3.32
CA VAL A 55 -1.93 8.90 -2.95
C VAL A 55 -2.12 8.91 -1.44
N ARG A 56 -1.40 9.81 -0.76
CA ARG A 56 -1.46 10.00 0.69
C ARG A 56 -2.41 11.12 1.06
N ARG A 57 -3.15 10.93 2.14
CA ARG A 57 -4.00 11.91 2.80
C ARG A 57 -3.83 11.73 4.32
N PRO A 58 -4.15 12.74 5.15
CA PRO A 58 -4.05 12.59 6.60
C PRO A 58 -4.84 11.39 7.18
N ASN A 59 -5.91 10.98 6.50
CA ASN A 59 -6.77 9.88 6.94
C ASN A 59 -6.48 8.52 6.27
N GLY A 60 -5.44 8.42 5.44
CA GLY A 60 -5.08 7.14 4.81
C GLY A 60 -4.35 7.26 3.47
N VAL A 61 -4.24 6.13 2.79
CA VAL A 61 -3.60 6.01 1.49
C VAL A 61 -4.47 5.25 0.49
N ASN A 62 -4.24 5.53 -0.79
CA ASN A 62 -4.76 4.73 -1.91
C ASN A 62 -3.58 4.38 -2.81
N PHE A 63 -3.54 3.17 -3.33
CA PHE A 63 -2.49 2.77 -4.26
C PHE A 63 -3.05 2.14 -5.53
N ARG A 64 -2.24 2.24 -6.58
CA ARG A 64 -2.40 1.46 -7.81
C ARG A 64 -1.01 1.01 -8.25
N LEU A 65 -0.83 -0.30 -8.40
CA LEU A 65 0.38 -0.92 -8.90
C LEU A 65 0.05 -1.61 -10.22
N VAL A 66 0.81 -1.30 -11.27
CA VAL A 66 0.79 -2.04 -12.53
C VAL A 66 2.16 -2.58 -12.79
N THR A 67 2.25 -3.85 -13.14
CA THR A 67 3.51 -4.51 -13.41
C THR A 67 3.42 -5.49 -14.57
N ASN A 68 4.56 -6.05 -14.94
CA ASN A 68 4.73 -7.06 -15.97
C ASN A 68 5.76 -8.11 -15.52
N GLN A 69 6.15 -9.01 -16.42
CA GLN A 69 7.05 -10.13 -16.12
C GLN A 69 6.54 -11.05 -15.00
N LEU A 70 5.23 -11.12 -14.77
CA LEU A 70 4.62 -12.13 -13.92
C LEU A 70 4.61 -13.47 -14.67
N HIS A 71 4.82 -14.57 -13.96
CA HIS A 71 4.63 -15.90 -14.52
C HIS A 71 3.15 -16.11 -14.83
N ALA A 72 2.86 -16.66 -16.02
CA ALA A 72 1.49 -16.91 -16.45
C ALA A 72 0.85 -17.98 -15.53
N HIS A 73 -0.42 -17.77 -15.18
CA HIS A 73 -1.23 -18.71 -14.38
C HIS A 73 -0.71 -18.98 -12.96
N HIS A 74 0.14 -18.08 -12.44
CA HIS A 74 0.51 -18.04 -11.03
C HIS A 74 -0.48 -17.20 -10.22
N ALA A 75 -0.64 -17.53 -8.95
CA ALA A 75 -1.36 -16.67 -8.00
C ALA A 75 -0.39 -15.67 -7.36
N TYR A 76 -0.84 -14.43 -7.20
CA TYR A 76 -0.07 -13.35 -6.61
C TYR A 76 -0.86 -12.65 -5.51
N THR A 77 -0.15 -12.25 -4.46
CA THR A 77 -0.64 -11.32 -3.44
C THR A 77 0.26 -10.09 -3.39
N VAL A 78 -0.31 -8.97 -2.96
CA VAL A 78 0.39 -7.73 -2.64
C VAL A 78 0.23 -7.48 -1.16
N TRP A 79 1.36 -7.22 -0.51
CA TRP A 79 1.46 -6.93 0.91
C TRP A 79 1.72 -5.45 1.10
N PHE A 80 0.85 -4.81 1.88
CA PHE A 80 1.03 -3.44 2.34
C PHE A 80 1.91 -3.46 3.59
N VAL A 81 3.12 -2.94 3.42
CA VAL A 81 4.10 -2.79 4.50
C VAL A 81 4.14 -1.33 4.89
N VAL A 82 3.86 -1.06 6.16
CA VAL A 82 3.97 0.25 6.78
C VAL A 82 5.20 0.25 7.67
N ILE A 83 5.99 1.31 7.56
CA ILE A 83 7.06 1.61 8.51
C ILE A 83 6.82 3.03 9.04
N ASN A 84 6.31 3.13 10.27
CA ASN A 84 5.95 4.44 10.84
C ASN A 84 7.18 5.26 11.27
N ASN A 85 8.28 4.59 11.62
CA ASN A 85 9.55 5.23 11.95
C ASN A 85 10.71 4.71 11.07
N PRO A 86 10.80 5.14 9.80
CA PRO A 86 11.85 4.67 8.89
C PRO A 86 13.25 5.13 9.29
N THR A 87 13.40 6.11 10.19
CA THR A 87 14.71 6.56 10.69
C THR A 87 15.39 5.56 11.61
N ALA A 88 14.63 4.59 12.16
CA ALA A 88 15.17 3.51 12.97
C ALA A 88 15.74 2.35 12.13
N CYS A 89 15.58 2.37 10.81
CA CYS A 89 16.08 1.32 9.93
C CYS A 89 17.60 1.40 9.78
N ALA A 90 18.27 0.26 9.74
CA ALA A 90 19.72 0.17 9.52
C ALA A 90 20.12 0.57 8.09
N SER A 91 19.18 0.48 7.15
CA SER A 91 19.35 0.88 5.75
C SER A 91 18.12 1.62 5.22
N THR A 92 18.32 2.41 4.16
CA THR A 92 17.22 3.03 3.41
C THR A 92 17.22 2.51 1.97
N PRO A 93 16.10 1.96 1.46
CA PRO A 93 14.83 1.73 2.17
C PRO A 93 14.95 0.66 3.28
N CYS A 94 13.94 0.59 4.15
CA CYS A 94 13.93 -0.37 5.25
C CYS A 94 13.95 -1.81 4.74
N SER A 95 14.81 -2.63 5.33
CA SER A 95 14.97 -4.03 4.95
C SER A 95 13.96 -4.94 5.65
N GLY A 96 13.80 -6.18 5.17
CA GLY A 96 12.95 -7.18 5.82
C GLY A 96 13.23 -7.35 7.32
N PRO A 97 14.51 -7.48 7.76
CA PRO A 97 14.86 -7.48 9.17
C PRO A 97 14.45 -6.22 9.94
N ASP A 98 14.59 -5.02 9.36
CA ASP A 98 14.11 -3.79 9.99
C ASP A 98 12.59 -3.85 10.22
N ILE A 99 11.85 -4.32 9.23
CA ILE A 99 10.39 -4.39 9.27
C ILE A 99 9.87 -5.37 10.34
N VAL A 100 10.45 -6.58 10.42
CA VAL A 100 9.87 -7.67 11.23
C VAL A 100 10.57 -7.94 12.55
N LEU A 101 11.80 -7.47 12.73
CA LEU A 101 12.61 -7.74 13.93
C LEU A 101 12.96 -6.49 14.74
N ASN A 102 12.87 -5.30 14.14
CA ASN A 102 13.15 -4.04 14.84
C ASN A 102 11.86 -3.33 15.24
N ALA A 103 11.49 -3.44 16.52
CA ALA A 103 10.29 -2.81 17.07
C ALA A 103 10.32 -1.27 17.00
N ASP A 104 11.50 -0.64 16.96
CA ASP A 104 11.63 0.82 16.91
C ASP A 104 11.16 1.41 15.57
N THR A 105 11.01 0.56 14.55
CA THR A 105 10.44 0.96 13.25
C THR A 105 8.92 1.12 13.30
N ASP A 106 8.26 0.57 14.32
CA ASP A 106 6.80 0.56 14.50
C ASP A 106 6.09 0.18 13.20
N SER A 107 6.46 -0.99 12.68
CA SER A 107 6.01 -1.48 11.38
C SER A 107 4.71 -2.27 11.46
N GLN A 108 4.04 -2.43 10.32
CA GLN A 108 2.95 -3.38 10.13
C GLN A 108 2.99 -3.98 8.72
N VAL A 109 2.55 -5.24 8.58
CA VAL A 109 2.40 -5.93 7.30
C VAL A 109 1.01 -6.54 7.21
N THR A 110 0.26 -6.22 6.15
CA THR A 110 -1.09 -6.75 5.92
C THR A 110 -1.38 -6.99 4.44
N TYR A 111 -2.38 -7.83 4.15
CA TYR A 111 -2.82 -8.09 2.79
C TYR A 111 -3.42 -6.83 2.16
N ALA A 112 -3.10 -6.58 0.89
CA ALA A 112 -3.59 -5.41 0.14
C ALA A 112 -4.45 -5.77 -1.05
N ALA A 113 -4.00 -6.73 -1.86
CA ALA A 113 -4.68 -7.17 -3.07
C ALA A 113 -4.11 -8.51 -3.54
N GLY A 114 -4.82 -9.22 -4.41
CA GLY A 114 -4.31 -10.46 -4.99
C GLY A 114 -5.12 -10.87 -6.20
N HIS A 115 -4.49 -11.59 -7.12
CA HIS A 115 -5.16 -12.17 -8.29
C HIS A 115 -4.30 -13.25 -8.93
N VAL A 116 -4.90 -13.95 -9.90
CA VAL A 116 -4.18 -14.88 -10.78
C VAL A 116 -3.72 -14.16 -12.04
N SER A 117 -2.42 -14.25 -12.33
CA SER A 117 -1.82 -13.76 -13.55
C SER A 117 -2.41 -14.46 -14.78
N GLY A 118 -2.81 -13.66 -15.77
CA GLY A 118 -3.20 -14.18 -17.08
C GLY A 118 -2.02 -14.53 -17.98
N GLY A 119 -2.29 -14.89 -19.24
CA GLY A 119 -1.25 -15.31 -20.19
C GLY A 119 -0.28 -14.22 -20.66
N SER A 120 -0.54 -12.94 -20.38
CA SER A 120 0.30 -11.82 -20.81
C SER A 120 1.44 -11.48 -19.86
N GLY A 121 1.46 -12.07 -18.67
CA GLY A 121 2.41 -11.72 -17.60
C GLY A 121 2.25 -10.30 -17.05
N ARG A 122 1.17 -9.60 -17.39
CA ARG A 122 0.83 -8.26 -16.86
C ARG A 122 -0.13 -8.40 -15.68
N GLY A 123 0.09 -7.60 -14.64
CA GLY A 123 -0.75 -7.57 -13.45
C GLY A 123 -1.11 -6.14 -13.04
N GLY A 124 -2.29 -5.99 -12.46
CA GLY A 124 -2.77 -4.73 -11.90
C GLY A 124 -3.37 -4.96 -10.52
N PHE A 125 -2.96 -4.15 -9.55
CA PHE A 125 -3.39 -4.22 -8.17
C PHE A 125 -3.75 -2.82 -7.68
N ALA A 126 -4.75 -2.72 -6.82
CA ALA A 126 -5.15 -1.47 -6.21
C ALA A 126 -5.83 -1.74 -4.88
N GLY A 127 -5.80 -0.75 -4.00
CA GLY A 127 -6.44 -0.83 -2.70
C GLY A 127 -6.28 0.48 -1.94
N SER A 128 -6.83 0.51 -0.74
CA SER A 128 -6.77 1.66 0.15
C SER A 128 -6.69 1.21 1.60
N PHE A 129 -6.06 2.04 2.42
CA PHE A 129 -5.93 1.83 3.85
C PHE A 129 -6.23 3.11 4.59
N HIS A 130 -7.02 3.01 5.65
CA HIS A 130 -7.24 4.12 6.56
C HIS A 130 -6.06 4.26 7.52
N ALA A 131 -5.83 5.48 7.99
CA ALA A 131 -4.97 5.69 9.16
C ALA A 131 -5.61 5.02 10.39
N GLY A 132 -4.78 4.50 11.28
CA GLY A 132 -5.19 3.80 12.49
C GLY A 132 -4.67 2.37 12.55
N SER A 133 -5.24 1.60 13.48
CA SER A 133 -4.85 0.21 13.72
C SER A 133 -5.14 -0.66 12.50
N ILE A 134 -4.22 -1.57 12.21
CA ILE A 134 -4.35 -2.51 11.10
C ILE A 134 -4.16 -3.91 11.66
N ASP A 135 -5.12 -4.78 11.36
CA ASP A 135 -4.95 -6.21 11.57
C ASP A 135 -3.93 -6.73 10.55
N GLY A 136 -2.86 -7.35 11.06
CA GLY A 136 -1.72 -7.76 10.26
C GLY A 136 -0.81 -8.70 11.02
N TRP A 137 0.41 -8.86 10.52
CA TRP A 137 1.37 -9.80 11.10
C TRP A 137 1.93 -9.34 12.44
N LEU A 138 2.07 -8.03 12.65
CA LEU A 138 2.72 -7.45 13.81
C LEU A 138 1.67 -6.98 14.81
N SER A 139 1.82 -7.38 16.08
CA SER A 139 0.84 -7.11 17.13
C SER A 139 0.73 -5.60 17.41
N GLY A 140 -0.48 -5.06 17.35
CA GLY A 140 -0.76 -3.66 17.72
C GLY A 140 -0.24 -2.62 16.72
N GLY A 141 0.29 -3.03 15.57
CA GLY A 141 0.77 -2.13 14.52
C GLY A 141 -0.36 -1.46 13.73
N GLY A 142 0.00 -0.45 12.95
CA GLY A 142 -0.97 0.33 12.17
C GLY A 142 -0.31 1.32 11.22
N LEU A 143 -1.13 2.20 10.66
CA LEU A 143 -0.70 3.35 9.87
C LEU A 143 -1.03 4.63 10.65
N TRP A 144 -0.07 5.15 11.41
CA TRP A 144 -0.35 6.26 12.34
C TRP A 144 -0.29 7.62 11.66
N ASN A 145 0.71 7.81 10.81
CA ASN A 145 0.83 9.02 10.00
C ASN A 145 1.05 8.65 8.53
N PRO A 146 -0.03 8.60 7.72
CA PRO A 146 0.07 8.29 6.30
C PRO A 146 0.93 9.26 5.51
N MET A 147 1.23 10.45 6.02
CA MET A 147 2.04 11.43 5.30
C MET A 147 3.52 11.14 5.43
N THR A 148 3.98 10.58 6.56
CA THR A 148 5.41 10.44 6.88
C THR A 148 5.90 8.99 6.92
N ALA A 149 5.00 8.00 6.93
CA ALA A 149 5.40 6.59 6.94
C ALA A 149 6.09 6.20 5.62
N GLU A 150 7.16 5.40 5.68
CA GLU A 150 7.60 4.65 4.51
C GLU A 150 6.56 3.55 4.23
N ILE A 151 6.19 3.41 2.95
CA ILE A 151 5.24 2.41 2.50
C ILE A 151 5.90 1.56 1.43
N GLN A 152 5.82 0.25 1.59
CA GLN A 152 6.24 -0.70 0.56
C GLN A 152 5.05 -1.57 0.13
N PHE A 153 4.94 -1.82 -1.17
CA PHE A 153 4.04 -2.83 -1.72
C PHE A 153 4.88 -3.98 -2.22
N VAL A 154 4.80 -5.13 -1.56
CA VAL A 154 5.59 -6.31 -1.90
C VAL A 154 4.70 -7.36 -2.55
N ILE A 155 5.04 -7.77 -3.76
CA ILE A 155 4.33 -8.81 -4.51
C ILE A 155 4.94 -10.16 -4.15
N ASN A 156 4.12 -11.08 -3.64
CA ASN A 156 4.50 -12.48 -3.42
C ASN A 156 3.97 -13.34 -4.56
N ASP A 157 4.84 -14.12 -5.19
CA ASP A 157 4.47 -15.19 -6.11
C ASP A 157 4.18 -16.46 -5.31
N HIS A 158 2.93 -16.94 -5.40
CA HIS A 158 2.52 -18.19 -4.75
C HIS A 158 2.79 -19.43 -5.60
N GLY A 159 3.36 -19.28 -6.80
CA GLY A 159 3.53 -20.33 -7.78
C GLY A 159 2.26 -20.62 -8.61
N PRO A 160 2.28 -21.70 -9.41
CA PRO A 160 1.14 -22.14 -10.20
C PRO A 160 -0.12 -22.32 -9.36
N VAL A 161 -1.27 -21.89 -9.89
CA VAL A 161 -2.57 -22.04 -9.21
C VAL A 161 -2.85 -23.49 -8.84
N LEU A 162 -3.17 -23.71 -7.56
CA LEU A 162 -3.69 -24.97 -7.05
C LEU A 162 -5.21 -24.81 -6.90
N GLN A 163 -5.98 -25.56 -7.69
CA GLN A 163 -7.45 -25.39 -7.77
C GLN A 163 -8.14 -25.50 -6.40
N GLY A 164 -7.64 -26.35 -5.50
CA GLY A 164 -8.17 -26.50 -4.14
C GLY A 164 -7.84 -25.37 -3.15
N PHE A 165 -6.96 -24.43 -3.53
CA PHE A 165 -6.42 -23.40 -2.64
C PHE A 165 -6.64 -21.97 -3.17
N LEU A 166 -7.26 -21.81 -4.34
CA LEU A 166 -7.28 -20.55 -5.08
C LEU A 166 -7.82 -19.33 -4.29
N PRO A 167 -8.87 -19.45 -3.46
CA PRO A 167 -9.29 -18.33 -2.62
C PRO A 167 -8.19 -17.89 -1.64
N GLU A 168 -7.50 -18.85 -1.02
CA GLU A 168 -6.46 -18.56 -0.03
C GLU A 168 -5.14 -18.08 -0.68
N MET A 169 -4.73 -18.68 -1.81
CA MET A 169 -3.51 -18.30 -2.55
C MET A 169 -3.54 -16.85 -3.07
N THR A 170 -4.72 -16.23 -3.10
CA THR A 170 -4.90 -14.84 -3.53
C THR A 170 -5.23 -13.88 -2.38
N HIS A 171 -5.30 -14.36 -1.12
CA HIS A 171 -5.69 -13.55 0.04
C HIS A 171 -4.82 -13.72 1.29
N THR A 172 -3.99 -14.76 1.34
CA THR A 172 -3.18 -15.12 2.51
C THR A 172 -1.73 -15.33 2.08
N TYR A 173 -0.77 -15.23 3.01
CA TYR A 173 0.65 -15.27 2.68
C TYR A 173 1.19 -16.68 2.40
N ARG A 174 0.81 -17.66 3.22
CA ARG A 174 1.36 -19.02 3.20
C ARG A 174 0.60 -19.95 2.26
N ALA A 175 -0.62 -19.60 1.84
CA ALA A 175 -1.42 -20.54 1.07
C ALA A 175 -0.71 -21.04 -0.19
N GLY A 176 -0.66 -22.37 -0.33
CA GLY A 176 0.01 -23.05 -1.44
C GLY A 176 1.54 -23.14 -1.30
N CYS A 177 2.15 -22.45 -0.35
CA CYS A 177 3.59 -22.36 -0.18
C CYS A 177 4.17 -23.47 0.69
N THR A 178 5.38 -23.90 0.35
CA THR A 178 6.20 -24.77 1.21
C THR A 178 6.80 -23.97 2.36
N ASP A 179 7.01 -24.61 3.50
CA ASP A 179 7.62 -23.96 4.67
C ASP A 179 9.03 -23.47 4.41
N ALA A 180 9.78 -24.19 3.57
CA ALA A 180 11.13 -23.84 3.15
C ALA A 180 11.18 -22.54 2.31
N SER A 181 10.08 -22.18 1.64
CA SER A 181 9.99 -20.98 0.82
C SER A 181 9.64 -19.71 1.60
N ILE A 182 9.17 -19.87 2.84
CA ILE A 182 8.82 -18.75 3.73
C ILE A 182 10.09 -18.23 4.43
N PRO A 183 10.48 -16.95 4.26
CA PRO A 183 11.72 -16.42 4.84
C PRO A 183 11.80 -16.66 6.35
N ALA A 184 12.97 -17.10 6.86
CA ALA A 184 13.14 -17.48 8.27
C ALA A 184 12.74 -16.39 9.27
N ILE A 185 12.95 -15.12 8.91
CA ILE A 185 12.64 -13.95 9.74
C ILE A 185 11.13 -13.68 9.90
N PHE A 186 10.27 -14.33 9.10
CA PHE A 186 8.83 -14.04 9.13
C PHE A 186 8.19 -14.52 10.45
N PRO A 187 7.32 -13.70 11.05
CA PRO A 187 6.70 -14.02 12.34
C PRO A 187 5.74 -15.21 12.23
N ALA A 188 5.39 -15.78 13.37
CA ALA A 188 4.47 -16.92 13.44
C ALA A 188 3.09 -16.62 12.82
N THR A 189 2.62 -15.37 12.91
CA THR A 189 1.39 -14.88 12.29
C THR A 189 1.42 -15.01 10.76
N ALA A 190 2.50 -14.55 10.11
CA ALA A 190 2.70 -14.74 8.67
C ALA A 190 2.77 -16.22 8.28
N ARG A 191 3.41 -17.03 9.12
CA ARG A 191 3.48 -18.48 8.93
C ARG A 191 2.16 -19.18 9.21
N ALA A 192 1.20 -18.58 9.88
CA ALA A 192 -0.11 -19.17 10.13
C ALA A 192 -1.17 -18.73 9.10
N ASP A 193 -0.82 -17.79 8.24
CA ASP A 193 -1.75 -17.13 7.32
C ASP A 193 -1.94 -17.95 6.03
N GLY A 194 -2.87 -18.92 6.07
CA GLY A 194 -3.24 -19.78 4.95
C GLY A 194 -2.67 -21.20 5.02
N VAL A 195 -3.28 -22.13 4.27
CA VAL A 195 -2.90 -23.55 4.29
C VAL A 195 -1.67 -23.83 3.43
N PRO A 196 -0.58 -24.42 3.97
CA PRO A 196 0.64 -24.69 3.20
C PRO A 196 0.40 -25.65 2.03
N GLY A 197 1.29 -25.57 1.04
CA GLY A 197 1.23 -26.40 -0.16
C GLY A 197 2.60 -26.68 -0.77
N PRO A 198 2.65 -27.23 -1.99
CA PRO A 198 3.87 -27.69 -2.64
C PRO A 198 4.67 -26.60 -3.37
N ASN A 199 4.16 -25.39 -3.52
CA ASN A 199 4.83 -24.37 -4.33
C ASN A 199 6.02 -23.74 -3.59
N ALA A 200 7.09 -23.49 -4.32
CA ALA A 200 8.21 -22.68 -3.84
C ALA A 200 7.86 -21.20 -4.06
N CYS A 201 7.27 -20.57 -3.04
CA CYS A 201 6.85 -19.18 -3.11
C CYS A 201 8.02 -18.21 -2.97
N GLN A 202 7.85 -16.99 -3.45
CA GLN A 202 8.91 -16.00 -3.46
C GLN A 202 8.36 -14.58 -3.45
N LEU A 203 8.93 -13.72 -2.60
CA LEU A 203 8.77 -12.28 -2.76
C LEU A 203 9.44 -11.87 -4.07
N TYR A 204 8.64 -11.39 -5.00
CA TYR A 204 8.98 -11.36 -6.43
C TYR A 204 9.34 -9.95 -6.90
N GLN A 205 8.46 -9.00 -6.62
CA GLN A 205 8.61 -7.60 -7.04
C GLN A 205 8.17 -6.69 -5.90
N MET A 206 8.60 -5.43 -5.92
CA MET A 206 8.18 -4.46 -4.92
C MET A 206 8.18 -3.03 -5.45
N ALA A 207 7.44 -2.14 -4.79
CA ALA A 207 7.56 -0.70 -4.95
C ALA A 207 7.69 -0.04 -3.57
N VAL A 208 8.53 0.99 -3.48
CA VAL A 208 8.82 1.70 -2.22
C VAL A 208 8.50 3.17 -2.36
N PHE A 209 7.86 3.72 -1.33
CA PHE A 209 7.55 5.13 -1.18
C PHE A 209 8.09 5.61 0.16
N ALA A 210 9.16 6.41 0.12
CA ALA A 210 9.65 7.09 1.30
C ALA A 210 8.55 7.98 1.92
N GLY A 211 8.63 8.19 3.23
CA GLY A 211 7.90 9.26 3.91
C GLY A 211 8.34 10.63 3.39
N SER A 212 7.38 11.55 3.23
CA SER A 212 7.66 12.95 2.88
C SER A 212 7.74 13.87 4.09
#